data_AF-A0A645JF41-F1
#
_entry.id   AF-A0A645JF41-F1
#
_cell.length_a   1.000
_cell.length_b   1.000
_cell.length_c   1.000
_cell.angle_alpha   90.00
_cell.angle_beta   90.00
_cell.angle_gamma   90.00
#
_symmetry.space_group_name_H-M   'P 1'
#
loop_
_entity.id
_entity.type
_entity.pdbx_description
1 polymer ?
#
loop_
_entity_poly.entity_id
_entity_poly.type
_entity_poly.pdbx_seq_one_letter_code
_entity_poly.pdbx_strand_id
1 'polypeptide(L)' 'MAIITGDFNTGLPEDAEGTPFVGSEYITLLKQMGWVDAWRLINGDKKEYTWYSNVGNGFRLDYSFITQDIAKKSI' A
#
# COMPACT_ATOMS: atom_id res chain seq x y z
N MET A 1 -10.36 1.86 16.44
CA MET A 1 -9.82 0.67 15.77
C MET A 1 -10.58 0.36 14.50
N ALA A 2 -9.90 0.47 13.35
CA ALA A 2 -10.44 0.06 12.06
C ALA A 2 -9.31 -0.43 11.15
N ILE A 3 -9.68 -1.26 10.17
CA ILE A 3 -8.80 -1.75 9.11
C ILE A 3 -9.52 -1.52 7.78
N ILE A 4 -8.82 -0.97 6.80
CA ILE A 4 -9.25 -0.90 5.40
C ILE A 4 -8.31 -1.81 4.61
N THR A 5 -8.85 -2.84 3.97
CA THR A 5 -8.03 -3.81 3.23
C THR A 5 -8.74 -4.31 1.99
N GLY A 6 -7.96 -4.68 1.00
CA GLY A 6 -8.44 -5.24 -0.27
C GLY A 6 -7.58 -4.79 -1.43
N ASP A 7 -8.07 -5.02 -2.63
CA ASP A 7 -7.48 -4.53 -3.87
C ASP A 7 -7.89 -3.08 -4.10
N PHE A 8 -6.92 -2.17 -4.05
CA PHE A 8 -7.15 -0.74 -4.27
C PHE A 8 -7.11 -0.37 -5.75
N ASN A 9 -6.66 -1.27 -6.64
CA ASN A 9 -6.39 -1.03 -8.06
C ASN A 9 -5.54 0.23 -8.34
N THR A 10 -4.82 0.71 -7.32
CA THR A 10 -3.87 1.81 -7.37
C THR A 10 -2.81 1.64 -6.28
N GLY A 11 -1.76 2.46 -6.32
CA GLY A 11 -0.66 2.41 -5.37
C GLY A 11 0.23 3.65 -5.47
N LEU A 12 1.38 3.65 -4.80
CA LEU A 12 2.39 4.71 -4.91
C LEU A 12 3.42 4.39 -6.02
N PRO A 13 4.14 5.39 -6.57
CA PRO A 13 5.12 5.14 -7.64
C PRO A 13 6.18 4.09 -7.29
N GLU A 14 6.59 3.99 -6.02
CA GLU A 14 7.57 3.00 -5.57
C GLU A 14 7.02 1.56 -5.49
N ASP A 15 5.70 1.38 -5.58
CA ASP A 15 4.98 0.11 -5.49
C ASP A 15 4.65 -0.48 -6.88
N ALA A 16 5.15 0.11 -7.98
CA ALA A 16 4.95 -0.33 -9.35
C ALA A 16 6.27 -0.61 -10.09
N GLU A 17 6.22 -1.53 -11.06
CA GLU A 17 7.27 -1.71 -12.07
C GLU A 17 6.84 -1.15 -13.43
N GLY A 18 7.63 -0.21 -13.97
CA GLY A 18 7.51 0.29 -15.34
C GLY A 18 6.32 1.20 -15.62
N THR A 19 5.11 0.79 -15.24
CA THR A 19 3.86 1.54 -15.49
C THR A 19 3.43 2.29 -14.23
N PRO A 20 3.29 3.63 -14.27
CA PRO A 20 2.77 4.39 -13.13
C PRO A 20 1.31 4.05 -12.81
N PHE A 21 0.94 4.11 -11.53
CA PHE A 21 -0.45 4.04 -11.11
C PHE A 21 -1.22 5.30 -11.48
N VAL A 22 -2.53 5.14 -11.70
CA VAL A 22 -3.50 6.24 -11.72
C VAL A 22 -4.15 6.30 -10.33
N GLY A 23 -4.29 7.49 -9.73
CA GLY A 23 -4.96 7.64 -8.43
C GLY A 23 -4.04 7.56 -7.20
N SER A 24 -2.70 7.63 -7.37
CA SER A 24 -1.73 7.61 -6.27
C SER A 24 -1.96 8.71 -5.23
N GLU A 25 -2.63 9.80 -5.60
CA GLU A 25 -3.04 10.88 -4.71
C GLU A 25 -3.99 10.40 -3.60
N TYR A 26 -4.82 9.38 -3.86
CA TYR A 26 -5.75 8.84 -2.86
C TYR A 26 -5.02 8.01 -1.81
N ILE A 27 -3.98 7.26 -2.20
CA ILE A 27 -3.10 6.55 -1.27
C ILE A 27 -2.32 7.55 -0.41
N THR A 28 -1.83 8.62 -1.02
CA THR A 28 -1.16 9.72 -0.31
C THR A 28 -2.10 10.38 0.70
N LEU A 29 -3.36 10.63 0.32
CA LEU A 29 -4.37 11.22 1.18
C LEU A 29 -4.69 10.32 2.39
N LEU A 30 -4.83 9.00 2.21
CA LEU A 30 -5.02 8.06 3.32
C LEU A 30 -3.88 8.15 4.34
N LYS A 31 -2.63 8.19 3.86
CA LYS A 31 -1.45 8.35 4.73
C LYS A 31 -1.47 9.70 5.47
N GLN A 32 -1.85 10.78 4.80
CA GLN A 32 -1.99 12.12 5.41
C GLN A 32 -3.12 12.18 6.44
N MET A 33 -4.20 11.42 6.26
CA MET A 33 -5.28 11.25 7.24
C MET A 33 -4.87 10.42 8.46
N GLY A 34 -3.64 9.90 8.49
CA GLY A 34 -3.08 9.16 9.62
C GLY A 34 -3.26 7.64 9.54
N TRP A 35 -3.75 7.11 8.42
CA TRP A 35 -3.77 5.66 8.18
C TRP A 35 -2.35 5.13 7.97
N VAL A 36 -2.06 3.98 8.56
CA VAL A 36 -0.75 3.34 8.49
C VAL A 36 -0.83 2.17 7.53
N ASP A 37 0.05 2.13 6.53
CA ASP A 37 0.26 0.93 5.71
C ASP A 37 0.94 -0.15 6.58
N ALA A 38 0.18 -1.18 6.96
CA ALA A 38 0.66 -2.23 7.86
C ALA A 38 1.79 -3.06 7.26
N TRP A 39 1.79 -3.27 5.94
CA TRP A 39 2.83 -4.07 5.29
C TRP A 39 4.16 -3.31 5.29
N ARG A 40 4.13 -2.01 4.93
CA ARG A 40 5.33 -1.14 4.95
C ARG A 40 5.86 -0.94 6.38
N LEU A 41 4.97 -0.89 7.38
CA LEU A 41 5.38 -0.81 8.79
C LEU A 41 6.29 -1.98 9.21
N ILE A 42 6.02 -3.20 8.73
CA ILE A 42 6.77 -4.41 9.11
C ILE A 42 7.96 -4.65 8.17
N ASN A 43 7.81 -4.33 6.88
CA ASN A 43 8.76 -4.74 5.85
C ASN A 43 9.67 -3.61 5.34
N GLY A 44 9.43 -2.36 5.75
CA GLY A 44 10.16 -1.20 5.26
C GLY A 44 10.06 -1.07 3.74
N ASP A 45 11.15 -0.67 3.08
CA ASP A 45 11.18 -0.35 1.64
C ASP A 45 11.40 -1.56 0.73
N LYS A 46 11.08 -2.78 1.20
CA LYS A 46 11.09 -3.96 0.33
C LYS A 46 10.14 -3.75 -0.85
N LYS A 47 10.48 -4.38 -1.99
CA LYS A 47 9.65 -4.40 -3.19
C LYS A 47 9.11 -5.80 -3.39
N GLU A 48 7.90 -6.03 -2.89
CA GLU A 48 7.13 -7.26 -3.10
C GLU A 48 5.79 -6.87 -3.70
N TYR A 49 5.33 -7.68 -4.65
CA TYR A 49 4.16 -7.37 -5.48
C TYR A 49 3.04 -8.35 -5.19
N THR A 50 1.81 -7.86 -5.20
CA THR A 50 0.60 -8.66 -4.94
C THR A 50 -0.07 -9.11 -6.23
N TRP A 51 0.22 -8.42 -7.34
CA TRP A 51 -0.28 -8.73 -8.67
C TRP A 51 0.80 -8.50 -9.72
N TYR A 52 0.78 -9.32 -10.78
CA TYR A 52 1.64 -9.18 -11.94
C TYR A 52 0.81 -9.03 -13.20
N SER A 53 1.17 -8.07 -14.05
CA SER A 53 0.57 -7.92 -15.37
C SER A 53 0.99 -9.04 -16.32
N ASN A 54 0.25 -9.19 -17.41
CA ASN A 54 0.56 -10.15 -18.48
C ASN A 54 1.92 -9.91 -19.16
N VAL A 55 2.52 -8.73 -18.98
CA VAL A 55 3.85 -8.38 -19.52
C VAL A 55 4.97 -8.48 -18.47
N GLY A 56 4.65 -8.97 -17.27
CA GLY A 56 5.64 -9.29 -16.23
C GLY A 56 5.91 -8.17 -15.22
N ASN A 57 5.35 -6.97 -15.39
CA ASN A 57 5.47 -5.90 -14.40
C ASN A 57 4.72 -6.27 -13.11
N GLY A 58 5.41 -6.18 -11.98
CA GLY A 58 4.83 -6.32 -10.64
C GLY A 58 4.22 -5.03 -10.10
N PHE A 59 3.11 -5.19 -9.37
CA PHE A 59 2.39 -4.11 -8.71
C PHE A 59 1.95 -4.56 -7.31
N ARG A 60 2.13 -3.69 -6.32
CA ARG A 60 1.54 -3.86 -4.99
C ARG A 60 0.26 -3.06 -4.92
N LEU A 61 -0.85 -3.72 -5.27
CA LEU A 61 -2.19 -3.14 -5.38
C LEU A 61 -3.05 -3.43 -4.14
N ASP A 62 -2.70 -4.49 -3.41
CA ASP A 62 -3.40 -4.90 -2.21
C ASP A 62 -2.76 -4.24 -0.99
N TYR A 63 -3.54 -3.40 -0.32
CA TYR A 63 -3.11 -2.69 0.89
C TYR A 63 -3.90 -3.18 2.10
N SER A 64 -3.27 -3.10 3.28
CA SER A 64 -3.95 -3.15 4.57
C SER A 64 -3.60 -1.88 5.35
N PHE A 65 -4.51 -0.90 5.33
CA PHE A 65 -4.41 0.32 6.13
C PHE A 65 -5.03 0.11 7.51
N ILE A 66 -4.29 0.45 8.55
CA ILE A 66 -4.71 0.31 9.94
C ILE A 66 -4.71 1.67 10.65
N THR A 67 -5.57 1.83 11.64
CA THR A 67 -5.55 3.02 12.50
C THR A 67 -4.33 3.02 13.45
N GLN A 68 -3.87 4.21 13.87
CA GLN A 68 -2.66 4.38 14.71
C GLN A 68 -2.70 3.60 16.02
N ASP A 69 -3.89 3.38 16.61
CA ASP A 69 -4.09 2.57 17.82
C ASP A 69 -3.77 1.09 17.61
N ILE A 70 -3.88 0.58 16.36
CA ILE A 70 -3.44 -0.77 15.99
C ILE A 70 -1.92 -0.76 15.81
N ALA A 71 -1.39 0.21 15.06
CA ALA A 71 0.03 0.28 14.74
C ALA A 71 0.93 0.32 16.00
N LYS A 72 0.53 1.08 17.03
CA LYS A 72 1.26 1.22 18.30
C LYS A 72 1.36 -0.07 19.12
N LYS A 73 0.54 -1.09 18.84
CA LYS A 73 0.59 -2.40 19.51
C LYS A 73 1.49 -3.41 18.79
N SER A 74 1.93 -3.07 17.58
CA SER A 74 2.69 -3.95 16.69
C SER A 74 4.20 -3.67 16.73
N ILE A 75 4.65 -2.73 17.57
CA ILE A 75 6.05 -2.35 17.81
C ILE A 75 6.40 -2.72 19.24
#